data_AF-A0A6C1P9W0-F1
#
_entry.id   AF-A0A6C1P9W0-F1
#
_cell.length_a   1.000
_cell.length_b   1.000
_cell.length_c   1.000
_cell.angle_alpha   90.00
_cell.angle_beta   90.00
_cell.angle_gamma   90.00
#
_symmetry.space_group_name_H-M   'P 1'
#
loop_
_entity.id
_entity.type
_entity.pdbx_description
1 polymer ?
#
loop_
_entity_poly.entity_id
_entity_poly.type
_entity_poly.pdbx_seq_one_letter_code
_entity_poly.pdbx_strand_id
1 'polypeptide(L)'
;MKSVPNLLSWLRMILAPVFVVLYLQDEILWVALSIPVFTIAAITDYLDGYIARNYGARSDFGIFLDPLADKVLTFSGFISLSIYFPDLFPWIGVFLIVGRDIFTTLLRVFAKKRGKSIITSNSAKAKTFSQLIFLIIALLAGVFVRTSLPVGDLAAWLLYTGILTWLYFAVVLFTVYTALEYIITNRHLFGREKQTAA
;
A
#
# COMPACT_ATOMS: atom_id res chain seq x y z
N MET A 1 -15.07 -14.73 20.17
CA MET A 1 -13.84 -14.03 19.73
C MET A 1 -13.89 -13.63 18.23
N LYS A 2 -15.02 -13.13 17.72
CA LYS A 2 -15.18 -12.68 16.31
C LYS A 2 -14.72 -11.22 16.07
N SER A 3 -14.15 -10.56 17.08
CA SER A 3 -13.91 -9.11 17.12
C SER A 3 -12.45 -8.68 17.03
N VAL A 4 -11.49 -9.59 17.24
CA VAL A 4 -10.06 -9.24 17.27
C VAL A 4 -9.54 -8.78 15.89
N PRO A 5 -9.86 -9.48 14.77
CA PRO A 5 -9.45 -9.02 13.43
C PRO A 5 -10.02 -7.64 13.08
N ASN A 6 -11.32 -7.45 13.33
CA ASN A 6 -11.98 -6.16 13.10
C ASN A 6 -11.32 -5.04 13.92
N LEU A 7 -10.92 -5.28 15.17
CA LEU A 7 -10.27 -4.27 16.01
C LEU A 7 -8.91 -3.85 15.46
N LEU A 8 -8.12 -4.78 14.92
CA LEU A 8 -6.82 -4.47 14.31
C LEU A 8 -6.98 -3.64 13.03
N SER A 9 -7.96 -3.97 12.18
CA SER A 9 -8.28 -3.18 10.99
C SER A 9 -8.77 -1.77 11.35
N TRP A 10 -9.61 -1.62 12.37
CA TRP A 10 -10.03 -0.32 12.89
C TRP A 10 -8.86 0.51 13.44
N LEU A 11 -8.01 -0.14 14.24
CA LEU A 11 -6.82 0.49 14.79
C LEU A 11 -5.93 1.00 13.66
N ARG A 12 -5.71 0.23 12.59
CA ARG A 12 -4.92 0.66 11.43
C ARG A 12 -5.55 1.85 10.69
N MET A 13 -6.87 1.85 10.52
CA MET A 13 -7.60 2.98 9.95
C MET A 13 -7.43 4.26 10.76
N ILE A 14 -7.20 4.17 12.06
CA ILE A 14 -6.90 5.32 12.93
C ILE A 14 -5.40 5.65 12.91
N LEU A 15 -4.52 4.66 12.97
CA LEU A 15 -3.07 4.88 13.00
C LEU A 15 -2.54 5.47 11.69
N ALA A 16 -3.12 5.13 10.55
CA ALA A 16 -2.68 5.68 9.27
C ALA A 16 -2.83 7.21 9.17
N PRO A 17 -3.99 7.83 9.45
CA PRO A 17 -4.10 9.29 9.49
C PRO A 17 -3.27 9.91 10.63
N VAL A 18 -3.15 9.26 11.79
CA VAL A 18 -2.26 9.72 12.86
C VAL A 18 -0.80 9.78 12.37
N PHE A 19 -0.34 8.75 11.65
CA PHE A 19 0.96 8.74 11.00
C PHE A 19 1.13 9.93 10.05
N VAL A 20 0.14 10.20 9.19
CA VAL A 20 0.20 11.33 8.24
C VAL A 20 0.35 12.65 8.98
N VAL A 21 -0.48 12.88 10.00
CA VAL A 21 -0.44 14.11 10.80
C VAL A 21 0.93 14.28 11.45
N LEU A 22 1.50 13.21 12.01
CA LEU A 22 2.82 13.25 12.66
C LEU A 22 3.97 13.46 11.67
N TYR A 23 3.95 12.78 10.52
CA TYR A 23 5.03 12.85 9.52
C TYR A 23 5.11 14.23 8.83
N LEU A 24 3.98 14.90 8.68
CA LEU A 24 3.88 16.21 8.04
C LEU A 24 4.17 17.38 8.98
N GLN A 25 4.49 17.13 10.26
CA GLN A 25 4.96 18.18 11.16
C GLN A 25 6.38 18.64 10.78
N ASP A 26 6.74 19.85 11.17
CA ASP A 26 8.09 20.39 10.99
C ASP A 26 9.05 19.94 12.11
N GLU A 27 8.54 19.83 13.34
CA GLU A 27 9.36 19.47 14.50
C GLU A 27 9.81 18.01 14.46
N ILE A 28 11.12 17.80 14.62
CA ILE A 28 11.76 16.48 14.52
C ILE A 28 11.16 15.44 15.46
N LEU A 29 10.70 15.86 16.65
CA LEU A 29 10.09 14.95 17.62
C LEU A 29 8.82 14.28 17.06
N TRP A 30 7.93 15.06 16.46
CA TRP A 30 6.67 14.54 15.90
C TRP A 30 6.93 13.65 14.69
N VAL A 31 7.86 14.08 13.84
CA VAL A 31 8.27 13.33 12.65
C VAL A 31 8.91 12.00 13.06
N ALA A 32 9.77 11.99 14.09
CA ALA A 32 10.36 10.76 14.62
C ALA A 32 9.31 9.81 15.22
N LEU A 33 8.28 10.34 15.90
CA LEU A 33 7.16 9.55 16.43
C LEU A 33 6.27 8.94 15.32
N SER A 34 6.29 9.48 14.10
CA SER A 34 5.55 8.88 12.98
C SER A 34 6.05 7.48 12.61
N ILE A 35 7.35 7.21 12.75
CA ILE A 35 7.98 5.93 12.40
C ILE A 35 7.46 4.77 13.25
N PRO A 36 7.47 4.81 14.59
CA PRO A 36 6.89 3.74 15.39
C PRO A 36 5.38 3.59 15.14
N VAL A 37 4.64 4.68 14.92
CA VAL A 37 3.21 4.61 14.56
C VAL A 37 2.99 3.84 13.25
N PHE A 38 3.74 4.20 12.20
CA PHE A 38 3.70 3.50 10.91
C PHE A 38 4.09 2.03 11.05
N THR A 39 5.13 1.75 11.83
CA THR A 39 5.66 0.40 12.06
C THR A 39 4.65 -0.47 12.79
N ILE A 40 4.03 0.04 13.86
CA ILE A 40 2.96 -0.65 14.59
C ILE A 40 1.78 -0.91 13.65
N ALA A 41 1.37 0.08 12.87
CA ALA A 41 0.29 -0.09 11.90
C ALA A 41 0.60 -1.18 10.87
N ALA A 42 1.82 -1.22 10.32
CA ALA A 42 2.25 -2.23 9.36
C ALA A 42 2.32 -3.64 9.99
N ILE A 43 2.81 -3.75 11.23
CA ILE A 43 2.84 -5.03 11.95
C ILE A 43 1.41 -5.52 12.23
N THR A 44 0.48 -4.64 12.60
CA THR A 44 -0.92 -5.02 12.84
C THR A 44 -1.60 -5.55 11.58
N ASP A 45 -1.19 -5.11 10.38
CA ASP A 45 -1.65 -5.69 9.11
C ASP A 45 -1.22 -7.14 8.92
N TYR A 46 0.07 -7.38 9.12
CA TYR A 46 0.60 -8.73 9.00
C TYR A 46 -0.06 -9.69 10.00
N LEU A 47 -0.24 -9.23 11.25
CA LEU A 47 -0.87 -10.02 12.32
C LEU A 47 -2.35 -10.31 12.02
N ASP A 48 -3.10 -9.34 11.54
CA ASP A 48 -4.51 -9.54 11.19
C ASP A 48 -4.66 -10.57 10.05
N GLY A 49 -3.83 -10.44 9.01
CA GLY A 49 -3.77 -11.41 7.92
C GLY A 49 -3.38 -12.82 8.38
N TYR A 50 -2.53 -12.95 9.41
CA TYR A 50 -2.18 -14.23 10.02
C TYR A 50 -3.34 -14.83 10.82
N ILE A 51 -3.97 -14.03 11.69
CA ILE A 51 -5.08 -14.47 12.55
C ILE A 51 -6.29 -14.86 11.71
N ALA A 52 -6.65 -14.07 10.70
CA ALA A 52 -7.79 -14.36 9.82
C ALA A 52 -7.63 -15.69 9.07
N ARG A 53 -6.40 -16.05 8.67
CA ARG A 53 -6.10 -17.32 7.98
C ARG A 53 -6.20 -18.54 8.90
N ASN A 54 -5.83 -18.38 10.16
CA ASN A 54 -5.72 -19.51 11.10
C ASN A 54 -6.98 -19.75 11.94
N TYR A 55 -7.81 -18.72 12.17
CA TYR A 55 -8.94 -18.81 13.11
C TYR A 55 -10.32 -18.68 12.48
N GLY A 56 -10.43 -18.50 11.15
CA GLY A 56 -11.71 -18.53 10.41
C GLY A 56 -12.73 -17.46 10.82
N ALA A 57 -12.32 -16.46 11.61
CA ALA A 57 -13.19 -15.44 12.15
C ALA A 57 -13.28 -14.23 11.18
N ARG A 58 -14.19 -14.30 10.21
CA ARG A 58 -14.52 -13.15 9.34
C ARG A 58 -16.00 -12.77 9.48
N SER A 59 -16.24 -11.48 9.65
CA SER A 59 -17.57 -10.88 9.55
C SER A 59 -17.79 -10.35 8.13
N ASP A 60 -19.03 -10.32 7.63
CA ASP A 60 -19.33 -9.80 6.28
C ASP A 60 -18.87 -8.36 6.09
N PHE A 61 -18.93 -7.55 7.16
CA PHE A 61 -18.45 -6.18 7.18
C PHE A 61 -16.91 -6.09 7.16
N GLY A 62 -16.22 -6.94 7.94
CA GLY A 62 -14.76 -7.04 7.95
C GLY A 62 -14.19 -7.45 6.59
N ILE A 63 -14.89 -8.31 5.85
CA ILE A 63 -14.49 -8.71 4.48
C ILE A 63 -14.42 -7.52 3.51
N PHE A 64 -15.27 -6.51 3.70
CA PHE A 64 -15.25 -5.30 2.87
C PHE A 64 -14.22 -4.28 3.34
N LEU A 65 -14.00 -4.16 4.65
CA LEU A 65 -13.05 -3.22 5.26
C LEU A 65 -11.60 -3.65 5.13
N ASP A 66 -11.30 -4.95 5.21
CA ASP A 66 -9.93 -5.48 5.15
C ASP A 66 -9.17 -4.96 3.90
N PRO A 67 -9.69 -5.05 2.65
CA PRO A 67 -8.96 -4.57 1.48
C PRO A 67 -8.78 -3.06 1.41
N LEU A 68 -9.61 -2.29 2.13
CA LEU A 68 -9.50 -0.84 2.23
C LEU A 68 -8.41 -0.50 3.25
N ALA A 69 -8.52 -1.00 4.48
CA ALA A 69 -7.59 -0.76 5.58
C ALA A 69 -6.15 -1.20 5.24
N ASP A 70 -6.00 -2.33 4.54
CA ASP A 70 -4.72 -2.83 4.00
C ASP A 70 -4.01 -1.79 3.12
N LYS A 71 -4.77 -1.03 2.31
CA LYS A 71 -4.20 -0.04 1.38
C LYS A 71 -4.03 1.35 1.98
N VAL A 72 -4.85 1.72 2.96
CA VAL A 72 -4.83 3.08 3.57
C VAL A 72 -3.43 3.41 4.10
N LEU A 73 -2.76 2.47 4.78
CA LEU A 73 -1.42 2.72 5.34
C LEU A 73 -0.38 2.96 4.24
N THR A 74 -0.37 2.10 3.21
CA THR A 74 0.55 2.23 2.07
C THR A 74 0.32 3.54 1.33
N PHE A 75 -0.93 3.90 1.06
CA PHE A 75 -1.28 5.16 0.41
C PHE A 75 -0.87 6.37 1.27
N SER A 76 -1.10 6.31 2.57
CA SER A 76 -0.67 7.34 3.52
C SER A 76 0.84 7.56 3.45
N GLY A 77 1.65 6.50 3.39
CA GLY A 77 3.10 6.60 3.24
C GLY A 77 3.51 7.31 1.95
N PHE A 78 2.96 6.90 0.80
CA PHE A 78 3.28 7.52 -0.50
C PHE A 78 2.82 8.97 -0.59
N ILE A 79 1.64 9.29 -0.04
CA ILE A 79 1.10 10.65 0.01
C ILE A 79 2.01 11.54 0.86
N SER A 80 2.38 11.10 2.07
CA SER A 80 3.27 11.87 2.95
C SER A 80 4.63 12.16 2.31
N LEU A 81 5.21 11.17 1.62
CA LEU A 81 6.45 11.35 0.86
C LEU A 81 6.30 12.37 -0.27
N SER A 82 5.20 12.33 -1.02
CA SER A 82 4.97 13.23 -2.17
C SER A 82 4.63 14.67 -1.74
N ILE A 83 4.03 14.84 -0.57
CA ILE A 83 3.80 16.17 0.02
C ILE A 83 5.14 16.81 0.41
N TYR A 84 6.00 16.05 1.10
CA TYR A 84 7.22 16.62 1.67
C TYR A 84 8.39 16.69 0.66
N PHE A 85 8.44 15.75 -0.28
CA PHE A 85 9.49 15.66 -1.30
C PHE A 85 8.88 15.51 -2.70
N PRO A 86 8.14 16.52 -3.20
CA PRO A 86 7.38 16.42 -4.45
C PRO A 86 8.25 16.15 -5.68
N ASP A 87 9.49 16.66 -5.69
CA ASP A 87 10.43 16.47 -6.81
C ASP A 87 11.04 15.05 -6.83
N LEU A 88 11.23 14.46 -5.65
CA LEU A 88 11.77 13.10 -5.49
C LEU A 88 10.69 12.03 -5.67
N PHE A 89 9.46 12.32 -5.21
CA PHE A 89 8.31 11.42 -5.28
C PHE A 89 7.11 12.12 -5.93
N PRO A 90 7.07 12.23 -7.27
CA PRO A 90 6.02 12.95 -7.97
C PRO A 90 4.63 12.32 -7.81
N TRP A 91 3.60 13.16 -7.65
CA TRP A 91 2.20 12.74 -7.46
C TRP A 91 1.67 11.76 -8.53
N ILE A 92 2.19 11.82 -9.76
CA ILE A 92 1.81 10.90 -10.83
C ILE A 92 2.00 9.43 -10.42
N GLY A 93 3.08 9.10 -9.70
CA GLY A 93 3.31 7.73 -9.26
C GLY A 93 2.35 7.31 -8.15
N VAL A 94 1.95 8.23 -7.26
CA VAL A 94 0.90 7.97 -6.25
C VAL A 94 -0.43 7.65 -6.93
N PHE A 95 -0.84 8.45 -7.92
CA PHE A 95 -2.07 8.20 -8.66
C PHE A 95 -2.04 6.87 -9.42
N LEU A 96 -0.89 6.51 -10.01
CA LEU A 96 -0.73 5.21 -10.66
C LEU A 96 -0.85 4.05 -9.66
N ILE A 97 -0.24 4.16 -8.49
CA ILE A 97 -0.30 3.12 -7.45
C ILE A 97 -1.75 2.96 -6.94
N VAL A 98 -2.37 4.06 -6.53
CA VAL A 98 -3.74 4.07 -6.00
C VAL A 98 -4.74 3.62 -7.06
N GLY A 99 -4.67 4.21 -8.25
CA GLY A 99 -5.57 3.90 -9.37
C GLY A 99 -5.50 2.44 -9.79
N ARG A 100 -4.28 1.87 -9.89
CA ARG A 100 -4.07 0.44 -10.16
C ARG A 100 -4.70 -0.43 -9.09
N ASP A 101 -4.51 -0.09 -7.83
CA ASP A 101 -5.01 -0.90 -6.72
C ASP A 101 -6.54 -0.83 -6.62
N ILE A 102 -7.16 0.30 -6.91
CA ILE A 102 -8.62 0.41 -7.03
C ILE A 102 -9.11 -0.40 -8.23
N PHE A 103 -8.46 -0.26 -9.39
CA PHE A 103 -8.82 -0.97 -10.61
C PHE A 103 -8.81 -2.50 -10.45
N THR A 104 -7.76 -3.06 -9.85
CA THR A 104 -7.67 -4.51 -9.61
C THR A 104 -8.73 -5.00 -8.61
N THR A 105 -9.07 -4.20 -7.59
CA THR A 105 -10.19 -4.51 -6.68
C THR A 105 -11.53 -4.49 -7.42
N LEU A 106 -11.78 -3.49 -8.27
CA LEU A 106 -13.03 -3.37 -9.04
C LEU A 106 -13.19 -4.52 -10.04
N LEU A 107 -12.12 -4.89 -10.75
CA LEU A 107 -12.12 -6.08 -11.62
C LEU A 107 -12.47 -7.34 -10.83
N ARG A 108 -12.00 -7.46 -9.59
CA ARG A 108 -12.34 -8.59 -8.71
C ARG A 108 -13.80 -8.66 -8.37
N VAL A 109 -14.40 -7.53 -8.05
CA VAL A 109 -15.85 -7.44 -7.81
C VAL A 109 -16.62 -7.78 -9.08
N PHE A 110 -16.19 -7.27 -10.23
CA PHE A 110 -16.83 -7.52 -11.53
C PHE A 110 -16.80 -9.00 -11.93
N ALA A 111 -15.65 -9.67 -11.81
CA ALA A 111 -15.54 -11.10 -12.11
C ALA A 111 -16.46 -11.94 -11.23
N LYS A 112 -16.50 -11.65 -9.92
CA LYS A 112 -17.37 -12.32 -8.95
C LYS A 112 -18.84 -12.18 -9.32
N LYS A 113 -19.27 -11.00 -9.77
CA LYS A 113 -20.66 -10.76 -10.24
C LYS A 113 -21.01 -11.57 -11.50
N ARG A 114 -20.03 -11.91 -12.34
CA ARG A 114 -20.21 -12.76 -13.53
C ARG A 114 -20.01 -14.25 -13.26
N GLY A 115 -19.84 -14.66 -12.00
CA GLY A 115 -19.55 -16.06 -11.65
C GLY A 115 -18.21 -16.57 -12.19
N LYS A 116 -17.31 -15.69 -12.65
CA LYS A 116 -16.00 -16.06 -13.18
C LYS A 116 -14.95 -15.95 -12.07
N SER A 117 -14.06 -16.94 -12.01
CA SER A 117 -12.91 -16.90 -11.10
C SER A 117 -11.79 -16.02 -11.67
N ILE A 118 -11.03 -15.41 -10.77
CA ILE A 118 -9.84 -14.64 -11.14
C ILE A 118 -8.61 -15.48 -10.92
N ILE A 119 -7.71 -15.41 -11.89
CA ILE A 119 -6.38 -15.99 -11.76
C ILE A 119 -5.52 -14.93 -11.06
N THR A 120 -5.08 -15.26 -9.84
CA THR A 120 -4.16 -14.42 -9.08
C THR A 120 -2.71 -14.75 -9.44
N SER A 121 -1.91 -13.75 -9.79
CA SER A 121 -0.48 -13.90 -10.07
C SER A 121 0.37 -13.72 -8.81
N ASN A 122 1.52 -14.39 -8.75
CA ASN A 122 2.51 -14.21 -7.67
C ASN A 122 3.14 -12.80 -7.69
N SER A 123 3.18 -12.17 -8.87
CA SER A 123 3.68 -10.79 -9.05
C SER A 123 2.90 -9.76 -8.23
N ALA A 124 1.60 -9.98 -7.99
CA ALA A 124 0.80 -9.10 -7.14
C ALA A 124 1.29 -9.09 -5.68
N LYS A 125 1.77 -10.23 -5.16
CA LYS A 125 2.35 -10.30 -3.80
C LYS A 125 3.72 -9.61 -3.75
N ALA A 126 4.56 -9.87 -4.75
CA ALA A 126 5.87 -9.23 -4.86
C ALA A 126 5.76 -7.69 -4.95
N LYS A 127 4.74 -7.17 -5.66
CA LYS A 127 4.45 -5.73 -5.74
C LYS A 127 4.23 -5.13 -4.36
N THR A 128 3.31 -5.70 -3.57
CA THR A 128 3.01 -5.16 -2.23
C THR A 128 4.24 -5.19 -1.33
N PHE A 129 5.01 -6.28 -1.37
CA PHE A 129 6.25 -6.39 -0.59
C PHE A 129 7.28 -5.34 -0.99
N SER A 130 7.48 -5.12 -2.30
CA SER A 130 8.42 -4.09 -2.81
C SER A 130 8.01 -2.67 -2.39
N GLN A 131 6.71 -2.37 -2.41
CA GLN A 131 6.20 -1.08 -1.96
C GLN A 131 6.41 -0.84 -0.47
N LEU A 132 6.16 -1.85 0.36
CA LEU A 132 6.35 -1.77 1.80
C LEU A 132 7.82 -1.53 2.15
N ILE A 133 8.74 -2.29 1.53
CA ILE A 133 10.19 -2.08 1.74
C ILE A 133 10.60 -0.67 1.33
N PHE A 134 10.17 -0.24 0.14
CA PHE A 134 10.48 1.09 -0.35
C PHE A 134 9.97 2.17 0.62
N LEU A 135 8.72 2.07 1.07
CA LEU A 135 8.14 3.03 2.01
C LEU A 135 8.91 3.07 3.33
N ILE A 136 9.28 1.93 3.91
CA ILE A 136 10.05 1.90 5.16
C ILE A 136 11.38 2.65 4.99
N ILE A 137 12.12 2.36 3.92
CA ILE A 137 13.42 3.01 3.67
C ILE A 137 13.24 4.51 3.41
N ALA A 138 12.32 4.88 2.52
CA ALA A 138 12.10 6.27 2.12
C ALA A 138 11.57 7.13 3.27
N LEU A 139 10.64 6.60 4.09
CA LEU A 139 10.11 7.31 5.26
C LEU A 139 11.21 7.51 6.29
N LEU A 140 12.01 6.48 6.61
CA LEU A 140 13.15 6.60 7.52
C LEU A 140 14.17 7.62 7.02
N ALA A 141 14.53 7.58 5.73
CA ALA A 141 15.41 8.59 5.15
C ALA A 141 14.84 10.00 5.29
N GLY A 142 13.54 10.19 5.03
CA GLY A 142 12.87 11.48 5.18
C GLY A 142 12.77 11.99 6.62
N VAL A 143 12.86 11.12 7.62
CA VAL A 143 12.99 11.52 9.04
C VAL A 143 14.44 11.85 9.37
N PHE A 144 15.38 10.95 9.05
CA PHE A 144 16.79 11.12 9.43
C PHE A 144 17.44 12.32 8.74
N VAL A 145 17.05 12.67 7.51
CA VAL A 145 17.56 13.86 6.81
C VAL A 145 17.27 15.17 7.56
N ARG A 146 16.30 15.17 8.47
CA ARG A 146 15.94 16.32 9.31
C ARG A 146 16.73 16.35 10.63
N THR A 147 17.59 15.36 10.88
CA THR A 147 18.42 15.27 12.08
C THR A 147 19.82 15.81 11.82
N SER A 148 20.45 16.40 12.85
CA SER A 148 21.85 16.84 12.80
C SER A 148 22.87 15.74 13.14
N LEU A 149 22.42 14.48 13.22
CA LEU A 149 23.25 13.33 13.54
C LEU A 149 23.97 12.83 12.28
N PRO A 150 25.07 12.06 12.40
CA PRO A 150 25.77 11.48 11.23
C PRO A 150 24.88 10.61 10.33
N VAL A 151 23.81 10.02 10.89
CA VAL A 151 22.80 9.28 10.11
C VAL A 151 22.00 10.19 9.17
N GLY A 152 21.91 11.49 9.47
CA GLY A 152 21.30 12.49 8.62
C GLY A 152 22.07 12.70 7.31
N ASP A 153 23.40 12.68 7.34
CA ASP A 153 24.22 12.79 6.12
C ASP A 153 24.02 11.58 5.19
N LEU A 154 23.93 10.38 5.75
CA LEU A 154 23.62 9.16 5.00
C LEU A 154 22.21 9.24 4.38
N ALA A 155 21.23 9.74 5.15
CA ALA A 155 19.86 9.91 4.66
C ALA A 155 19.77 10.97 3.55
N ALA A 156 20.48 12.09 3.70
CA ALA A 156 20.61 13.12 2.67
C ALA A 156 21.24 12.53 1.41
N TRP A 157 22.33 11.78 1.55
CA TRP A 157 22.97 11.08 0.43
C TRP A 157 21.98 10.14 -0.27
N LEU A 158 21.23 9.31 0.46
CA LEU A 158 20.24 8.40 -0.13
C LEU A 158 19.11 9.12 -0.88
N LEU A 159 18.62 10.25 -0.35
CA LEU A 159 17.56 11.04 -0.97
C LEU A 159 18.06 11.79 -2.21
N TYR A 160 19.20 12.47 -2.10
CA TYR A 160 19.64 13.44 -3.12
C TYR A 160 20.59 12.87 -4.19
N THR A 161 21.12 11.65 -4.01
CA THR A 161 21.83 10.95 -5.09
C THR A 161 20.90 10.42 -6.19
N GLY A 162 19.59 10.48 -5.97
CA GLY A 162 18.58 9.96 -6.88
C GLY A 162 18.34 8.46 -6.75
N ILE A 163 19.07 7.73 -5.89
CA ILE A 163 18.86 6.29 -5.67
C ILE A 163 17.41 6.01 -5.26
N LEU A 164 16.89 6.75 -4.26
CA LEU A 164 15.50 6.60 -3.83
C LEU A 164 14.49 7.00 -4.91
N THR A 165 14.78 8.03 -5.70
CA THR A 165 13.94 8.44 -6.83
C THR A 165 13.86 7.36 -7.91
N TRP A 166 14.99 6.75 -8.28
CA TRP A 166 15.00 5.64 -9.25
C TRP A 166 14.29 4.40 -8.71
N LEU A 167 14.47 4.08 -7.42
CA LEU A 167 13.73 3.00 -6.76
C LEU A 167 12.22 3.28 -6.72
N TYR A 168 11.82 4.52 -6.47
CA TYR A 168 10.42 4.94 -6.54
C TYR A 168 9.84 4.67 -7.93
N PHE A 169 10.51 5.13 -8.99
CA PHE A 169 10.07 4.86 -10.35
C PHE A 169 10.04 3.37 -10.68
N ALA A 170 11.01 2.58 -10.22
CA ALA A 170 11.01 1.13 -10.39
C ALA A 170 9.77 0.48 -9.73
N VAL A 171 9.42 0.91 -8.51
CA VAL A 171 8.21 0.44 -7.79
C VAL A 171 6.92 0.85 -8.51
N VAL A 172 6.85 2.08 -9.03
CA VAL A 172 5.70 2.57 -9.81
C VAL A 172 5.57 1.78 -11.11
N LEU A 173 6.66 1.60 -11.87
CA LEU A 173 6.68 0.82 -13.11
C LEU A 173 6.32 -0.63 -12.87
N PHE A 174 6.83 -1.25 -11.79
CA PHE A 174 6.44 -2.59 -11.41
C PHE A 174 4.94 -2.67 -11.08
N THR A 175 4.41 -1.64 -10.41
CA THR A 175 2.96 -1.55 -10.12
C THR A 175 2.13 -1.51 -11.41
N VAL A 176 2.54 -0.72 -12.40
CA VAL A 176 1.89 -0.66 -13.72
C VAL A 176 2.02 -1.98 -14.47
N TYR A 177 3.22 -2.58 -14.48
CA TYR A 177 3.47 -3.89 -15.10
C TYR A 177 2.52 -4.95 -14.54
N THR A 178 2.39 -5.04 -13.21
CA THR A 178 1.48 -6.02 -12.61
C THR A 178 0.01 -5.73 -12.95
N ALA A 179 -0.36 -4.49 -13.25
CA ALA A 179 -1.70 -4.16 -13.73
C ALA A 179 -1.95 -4.72 -15.13
N LEU A 180 -0.99 -4.53 -16.03
CA LEU A 180 -1.05 -5.03 -17.40
C LEU A 180 -1.07 -6.56 -17.43
N GLU A 181 -0.19 -7.20 -16.68
CA GLU A 181 -0.17 -8.65 -16.50
C GLU A 181 -1.55 -9.14 -16.01
N TYR A 182 -2.11 -8.49 -14.99
CA TYR A 182 -3.41 -8.85 -14.44
C TYR A 182 -4.54 -8.77 -15.49
N ILE A 183 -4.55 -7.74 -16.34
CA ILE A 183 -5.52 -7.61 -17.43
C ILE A 183 -5.33 -8.71 -18.47
N ILE A 184 -4.09 -8.98 -18.88
CA ILE A 184 -3.77 -9.97 -19.91
C ILE A 184 -4.15 -11.37 -19.45
N THR A 185 -3.76 -11.76 -18.24
CA THR A 185 -4.11 -13.06 -17.66
C THR A 185 -5.62 -13.23 -17.53
N ASN A 186 -6.33 -12.16 -17.17
CA ASN A 186 -7.78 -12.18 -16.95
C ASN A 186 -8.59 -11.72 -18.18
N ARG A 187 -8.00 -11.71 -19.39
CA ARG A 187 -8.69 -11.29 -20.62
C ARG A 187 -9.97 -12.08 -20.92
N HIS A 188 -10.03 -13.33 -20.46
CA HIS A 188 -11.17 -14.23 -20.59
C HIS A 188 -12.44 -13.72 -19.86
N LEU A 189 -12.30 -12.77 -18.92
CA LEU A 189 -13.42 -12.12 -18.26
C LEU A 189 -14.22 -11.23 -19.23
N PHE A 190 -13.56 -10.64 -20.23
CA PHE A 190 -14.15 -9.68 -21.17
C PHE A 190 -14.78 -10.31 -22.41
N GLY A 191 -14.61 -11.62 -22.65
CA GLY A 191 -15.29 -12.33 -23.73
C GLY A 191 -16.82 -12.27 -23.57
N ARG A 192 -17.53 -11.88 -24.64
CA ARG A 192 -19.00 -11.88 -24.69
C ARG A 192 -19.53 -13.28 -24.43
N GLU A 193 -20.47 -13.42 -23.49
CA GLU A 193 -21.32 -14.60 -23.42
C GLU A 193 -22.02 -14.74 -24.78
N LYS A 194 -21.87 -15.89 -25.43
CA LYS A 194 -22.80 -16.25 -26.50
C LYS A 194 -24.16 -16.36 -25.80
N GLN A 195 -25.05 -15.41 -26.07
CA GLN A 195 -26.46 -15.57 -25.78
C GLN A 195 -26.93 -16.79 -26.56
N THR A 196 -26.99 -17.95 -25.90
CA THR A 196 -27.74 -19.09 -26.41
C THR A 196 -29.21 -18.69 -26.22
N ALA A 197 -29.76 -17.99 -27.21
CA ALA A 197 -31.19 -17.79 -27.31
C ALA A 197 -31.82 -19.18 -27.49
N ALA A 198 -32.63 -19.56 -26.51
CA ALA A 198 -33.53 -20.70 -26.56
C ALA A 198 -34.73 -20.40 -27.47
#